data_AF-A0A0J1EU46-F1
#
_entry.id   AF-A0A0J1EU46-F1
#
_cell.length_a   1.000
_cell.length_b   1.000
_cell.length_c   1.000
_cell.angle_alpha   90.00
_cell.angle_beta   90.00
_cell.angle_gamma   90.00
#
_symmetry.space_group_name_H-M   'P 1'
#
loop_
_entity.id
_entity.type
_entity.pdbx_description
1 polymer ?
#
loop_
_entity_poly.entity_id
_entity_poly.type
_entity_poly.pdbx_seq_one_letter_code
_entity_poly.pdbx_strand_id
1 'polypeptide(L)'
;MQATLGKLGARPGATRLPVAVTDQVNASVDVGTGNLMLQVAGLSVPGVAGDTLIGLTGNSLSKEQSETTAEPQRFELTAGAAGKLFSVSGGMLYEGPDGYSAKFTPVSGSTTAFTAPAGVKADLVKTSTGYTLTWRSSATVVEFNADGKTTSVADRNGNKTTYTYSGGVLSKVVGTRGAAEAKTATINTSSTAITVAQSTSADYRVVKFVKDAYNNLDAYVDATGARTEFDTWEGKVTKITTPTGAVTEIAYDATDRVTKITRHNTTTGSLGTSPSPAWRTPRPPRPWWRIRIRTRLLR
;
A
#
# COMPACT_ATOMS: atom_id res chain seq x y z
N MET A 1 -17.75 -5.54 -8.64
CA MET A 1 -17.90 -6.40 -7.45
C MET A 1 -17.11 -5.70 -6.35
N GLN A 2 -17.79 -4.97 -5.46
CA GLN A 2 -17.17 -3.95 -4.61
C GLN A 2 -16.24 -4.60 -3.57
N ALA A 3 -14.95 -4.25 -3.58
CA ALA A 3 -14.04 -4.69 -2.53
C ALA A 3 -14.53 -4.20 -1.18
N THR A 4 -14.67 -5.13 -0.25
CA THR A 4 -14.90 -4.84 1.16
C THR A 4 -13.56 -4.39 1.77
N LEU A 5 -13.11 -3.19 1.42
CA LEU A 5 -11.84 -2.58 1.85
C LEU A 5 -11.84 -2.15 3.32
N GLY A 6 -12.88 -2.44 4.10
CA GLY A 6 -12.89 -2.27 5.56
C GLY A 6 -12.03 -3.29 6.35
N LYS A 7 -11.19 -4.11 5.67
CA LYS A 7 -10.29 -5.08 6.31
C LYS A 7 -8.82 -4.95 5.91
N LEU A 8 -8.44 -4.02 5.03
CA LEU A 8 -7.26 -4.19 4.18
C LEU A 8 -6.22 -3.04 4.25
N GLY A 9 -6.28 -2.18 5.26
CA GLY A 9 -5.24 -1.19 5.58
C GLY A 9 -4.40 -1.51 6.82
N ALA A 10 -3.47 -0.63 7.24
CA ALA A 10 -2.93 -0.69 8.60
C ALA A 10 -4.07 -0.43 9.58
N ARG A 11 -4.42 -1.45 10.38
CA ARG A 11 -5.48 -1.31 11.37
C ARG A 11 -4.91 -0.65 12.60
N PRO A 12 -5.47 0.48 13.07
CA PRO A 12 -5.07 1.07 14.34
C PRO A 12 -5.19 0.01 15.46
N GLY A 13 -4.08 -0.29 16.13
CA GLY A 13 -4.01 -1.28 17.21
C GLY A 13 -3.68 -2.72 16.81
N ALA A 14 -3.52 -3.03 15.52
CA ALA A 14 -3.03 -4.35 15.10
C ALA A 14 -1.51 -4.45 15.21
N THR A 15 -1.01 -5.54 15.80
CA THR A 15 0.43 -5.84 15.80
C THR A 15 0.88 -6.22 14.40
N ARG A 16 1.84 -5.47 13.86
CA ARG A 16 2.49 -5.76 12.57
C ARG A 16 3.93 -6.19 12.81
N LEU A 17 4.31 -7.33 12.25
CA LEU A 17 5.69 -7.80 12.28
C LEU A 17 6.42 -7.27 11.05
N PRO A 18 7.46 -6.43 11.21
CA PRO A 18 8.24 -5.94 10.08
C PRO A 18 9.07 -7.05 9.44
N VAL A 19 9.16 -6.98 8.13
CA VAL A 19 9.99 -7.84 7.29
C VAL A 19 11.00 -6.96 6.60
N ALA A 20 12.19 -6.88 7.20
CA ALA A 20 13.32 -6.17 6.60
C ALA A 20 13.78 -6.94 5.36
N VAL A 21 13.71 -6.29 4.20
CA VAL A 21 14.18 -6.83 2.91
C VAL A 21 15.32 -5.97 2.40
N THR A 22 15.04 -4.70 2.08
CA THR A 22 16.04 -3.67 1.81
C THR A 22 15.58 -2.34 2.40
N ASP A 23 16.35 -1.27 2.19
CA ASP A 23 15.93 0.12 2.48
C ASP A 23 14.77 0.57 1.58
N GLN A 24 14.75 0.12 0.33
CA GLN A 24 13.72 0.45 -0.65
C GLN A 24 12.51 -0.49 -0.61
N VAL A 25 12.72 -1.77 -0.25
CA VAL A 25 11.65 -2.78 -0.19
C VAL A 25 11.32 -3.06 1.27
N ASN A 26 10.15 -2.61 1.69
CA ASN A 26 9.64 -2.76 3.04
C ASN A 26 8.44 -3.68 3.04
N ALA A 27 8.41 -4.66 3.94
CA ALA A 27 7.25 -5.52 4.11
C ALA A 27 6.81 -5.61 5.57
N SER A 28 5.53 -5.87 5.79
CA SER A 28 5.01 -6.17 7.13
C SER A 28 3.85 -7.15 7.07
N VAL A 29 3.75 -8.01 8.08
CA VAL A 29 2.63 -8.95 8.22
C VAL A 29 1.77 -8.54 9.41
N ASP A 30 0.47 -8.41 9.18
CA ASP A 30 -0.51 -8.28 10.25
C ASP A 30 -0.72 -9.65 10.92
N VAL A 31 -0.38 -9.76 12.21
CA VAL A 31 -0.35 -11.07 12.91
C VAL A 31 -1.76 -11.66 13.13
N GLY A 32 -2.80 -10.83 13.12
CA GLY A 32 -4.17 -11.28 13.34
C GLY A 32 -4.85 -11.79 12.08
N THR A 33 -4.44 -11.28 10.92
CA THR A 33 -5.06 -11.59 9.62
C THR A 33 -4.16 -12.39 8.69
N GLY A 34 -2.85 -12.39 8.92
CA GLY A 34 -1.85 -12.91 8.00
C GLY A 34 -1.71 -12.06 6.73
N ASN A 35 -2.21 -10.82 6.73
CA ASN A 35 -2.08 -9.93 5.58
C ASN A 35 -0.64 -9.44 5.41
N LEU A 36 -0.04 -9.64 4.25
CA LEU A 36 1.23 -9.04 3.88
C LEU A 36 0.98 -7.70 3.19
N MET A 37 1.56 -6.63 3.74
CA MET A 37 1.76 -5.38 3.02
C MET A 37 3.20 -5.32 2.53
N LEU A 38 3.39 -5.10 1.23
CA LEU A 38 4.68 -4.85 0.61
C LEU A 38 4.69 -3.44 0.04
N GLN A 39 5.73 -2.67 0.34
CA GLN A 39 5.94 -1.34 -0.20
C GLN A 39 7.32 -1.30 -0.85
N VAL A 40 7.36 -0.90 -2.11
CA VAL A 40 8.58 -0.64 -2.85
C VAL A 40 8.69 0.88 -3.01
N ALA A 41 9.56 1.48 -2.22
CA ALA A 41 9.92 2.88 -2.30
C ALA A 41 10.69 3.12 -3.61
N GLY A 42 10.14 4.01 -4.44
CA GLY A 42 10.76 4.42 -5.69
C GLY A 42 11.56 5.69 -5.51
N LEU A 43 10.98 6.80 -5.96
CA LEU A 43 11.61 8.11 -5.96
C LEU A 43 10.78 9.09 -5.14
N SER A 44 11.42 9.96 -4.36
CA SER A 44 10.73 11.03 -3.64
C SER A 44 10.90 12.39 -4.30
N VAL A 45 9.83 13.20 -4.28
CA VAL A 45 9.90 14.62 -4.63
C VAL A 45 9.98 15.48 -3.36
N PRO A 46 10.87 16.48 -3.32
CA PRO A 46 11.07 17.31 -2.14
C PRO A 46 9.86 18.21 -1.84
N GLY A 47 9.50 18.29 -0.56
CA GLY A 47 8.40 19.14 -0.11
C GLY A 47 8.68 19.84 1.21
N VAL A 48 8.19 21.08 1.36
CA VAL A 48 8.40 21.93 2.56
C VAL A 48 7.94 21.23 3.84
N ALA A 49 6.78 20.58 3.82
CA ALA A 49 6.23 19.82 4.95
C ALA A 49 6.73 18.36 5.04
N GLY A 50 7.64 17.95 4.14
CA GLY A 50 8.11 16.58 4.00
C GLY A 50 8.18 16.15 2.54
N ASP A 51 9.03 15.16 2.27
CA ASP A 51 9.19 14.63 0.92
C ASP A 51 8.06 13.66 0.59
N THR A 52 7.61 13.67 -0.66
CA THR A 52 6.51 12.83 -1.17
C THR A 52 7.11 11.64 -1.91
N LEU A 53 7.04 10.45 -1.30
CA LEU A 53 7.53 9.21 -1.91
C LEU A 53 6.58 8.70 -2.99
N ILE A 54 7.11 8.38 -4.16
CA ILE A 54 6.41 7.69 -5.25
C ILE A 54 6.89 6.24 -5.26
N GLY A 55 5.98 5.29 -5.12
CA GLY A 55 6.33 3.88 -4.99
C GLY A 55 5.15 2.96 -5.28
N LEU A 56 5.41 1.66 -5.28
CA LEU A 56 4.37 0.64 -5.40
C LEU A 56 4.00 0.08 -4.03
N THR A 57 2.71 -0.08 -3.79
CA THR A 57 2.21 -0.77 -2.60
C THR A 57 1.37 -1.96 -3.01
N GLY A 58 1.68 -3.13 -2.46
CA GLY A 58 0.95 -4.38 -2.66
C GLY A 58 0.38 -4.93 -1.36
N ASN A 59 -0.75 -5.61 -1.47
CA ASN A 59 -1.46 -6.21 -0.35
C ASN A 59 -1.88 -7.64 -0.71
N SER A 60 -1.43 -8.65 0.05
CA SER A 60 -1.67 -10.05 -0.30
C SER A 60 -3.14 -10.46 -0.21
N LEU A 61 -3.92 -9.87 0.69
CA LEU A 61 -5.36 -10.13 0.81
C LEU A 61 -6.21 -9.28 -0.13
N SER A 62 -5.61 -8.35 -0.87
CA SER A 62 -6.30 -7.65 -1.95
C SER A 62 -6.65 -8.64 -3.05
N LYS A 63 -7.93 -8.66 -3.42
CA LYS A 63 -8.43 -9.38 -4.60
C LYS A 63 -8.55 -8.46 -5.82
N GLU A 64 -8.13 -7.21 -5.69
CA GLU A 64 -8.10 -6.27 -6.79
C GLU A 64 -7.11 -6.77 -7.84
N GLN A 65 -7.63 -7.12 -9.01
CA GLN A 65 -6.83 -7.34 -10.20
C GLN A 65 -6.87 -6.06 -11.01
N SER A 66 -5.71 -5.58 -11.43
CA SER A 66 -5.66 -4.40 -12.29
C SER A 66 -6.43 -4.71 -13.58
N GLU A 67 -7.50 -3.95 -13.84
CA GLU A 67 -8.27 -4.03 -15.09
C GLU A 67 -7.48 -3.43 -16.27
N THR A 68 -6.34 -2.79 -15.99
CA THR A 68 -5.42 -2.21 -16.98
C THR A 68 -4.05 -2.88 -16.92
N THR A 69 -3.24 -2.70 -17.95
CA THR A 69 -1.82 -3.09 -17.94
C THR A 69 -0.91 -2.01 -17.35
N ALA A 70 -1.46 -0.93 -16.78
CA ALA A 70 -0.63 0.16 -16.28
C ALA A 70 0.09 -0.22 -14.98
N GLU A 71 -0.63 -0.83 -14.05
CA GLU A 71 -0.14 -1.26 -12.73
C GLU A 71 -0.01 -2.78 -12.65
N PRO A 72 0.95 -3.32 -11.87
CA PRO A 72 1.06 -4.76 -11.70
C PRO A 72 -0.13 -5.32 -10.92
N GLN A 73 -0.46 -6.60 -11.13
CA GLN A 73 -1.54 -7.27 -10.41
C GLN A 73 -1.34 -7.19 -8.89
N ARG A 74 -2.40 -6.83 -8.15
CA ARG A 74 -2.41 -6.65 -6.68
C ARG A 74 -1.46 -5.56 -6.14
N PHE A 75 -0.90 -4.73 -7.01
CA PHE A 75 -0.10 -3.56 -6.65
C PHE A 75 -0.77 -2.29 -7.15
N GLU A 76 -0.56 -1.21 -6.41
CA GLU A 76 -1.03 0.12 -6.75
C GLU A 76 0.14 1.10 -6.74
N LEU A 77 0.18 2.00 -7.72
CA LEU A 77 1.10 3.13 -7.70
C LEU A 77 0.60 4.19 -6.72
N THR A 78 1.42 4.43 -5.71
CA THR A 78 1.13 5.34 -4.60
C THR A 78 2.11 6.51 -4.62
N ALA A 79 1.61 7.70 -4.30
CA ALA A 79 2.44 8.90 -4.20
C ALA A 79 2.11 9.68 -2.93
N GLY A 80 2.99 9.58 -1.94
CA GLY A 80 2.91 10.25 -0.64
C GLY A 80 1.64 9.93 0.12
N ALA A 81 1.20 10.90 0.93
CA ALA A 81 -0.01 10.77 1.75
C ALA A 81 -1.32 10.97 0.97
N ALA A 82 -1.29 10.81 -0.35
CA ALA A 82 -2.46 10.92 -1.20
C ALA A 82 -3.42 9.76 -0.90
N GLY A 83 -4.41 10.01 -0.03
CA GLY A 83 -5.53 9.09 0.15
C GLY A 83 -6.40 9.03 -1.11
N LYS A 84 -7.48 8.26 -1.02
CA LYS A 84 -8.49 8.15 -2.07
C LYS A 84 -9.89 8.33 -1.49
N LEU A 85 -10.81 8.68 -2.37
CA LEU A 85 -12.22 8.79 -2.05
C LEU A 85 -13.02 7.81 -2.91
N PHE A 86 -13.91 7.06 -2.28
CA PHE A 86 -14.74 6.08 -2.96
C PHE A 86 -16.22 6.40 -2.75
N SER A 87 -16.99 6.36 -3.83
CA SER A 87 -18.44 6.40 -3.75
C SER A 87 -18.97 5.08 -3.19
N VAL A 88 -19.68 5.14 -2.07
CA VAL A 88 -20.29 3.97 -1.43
C VAL A 88 -21.77 4.20 -1.19
N SER A 89 -22.51 3.13 -0.91
CA SER A 89 -23.93 3.27 -0.55
C SER A 89 -24.09 4.19 0.67
N GLY A 90 -24.84 5.28 0.49
CA GLY A 90 -25.11 6.27 1.53
C GLY A 90 -23.95 7.22 1.86
N GLY A 91 -22.96 7.41 0.97
CA GLY A 91 -21.97 8.49 1.15
C GLY A 91 -20.63 8.29 0.44
N MET A 92 -19.60 8.95 0.96
CA MET A 92 -18.22 8.88 0.45
C MET A 92 -17.31 8.24 1.51
N LEU A 93 -16.51 7.25 1.11
CA LEU A 93 -15.50 6.64 1.97
C LEU A 93 -14.14 7.23 1.63
N TYR A 94 -13.50 7.89 2.59
CA TYR A 94 -12.10 8.26 2.51
C TYR A 94 -11.25 7.09 2.99
N GLU A 95 -10.18 6.79 2.25
CA GLU A 95 -9.12 5.86 2.64
C GLU A 95 -7.78 6.58 2.59
N GLY A 96 -7.10 6.61 3.73
CA GLY A 96 -5.78 7.19 3.89
C GLY A 96 -4.66 6.21 3.52
N PRO A 97 -3.44 6.74 3.29
CA PRO A 97 -2.26 5.94 2.93
C PRO A 97 -1.84 4.94 4.02
N ASP A 98 -2.19 5.23 5.27
CA ASP A 98 -1.96 4.40 6.45
C ASP A 98 -3.06 3.37 6.67
N GLY A 99 -4.05 3.27 5.77
CA GLY A 99 -5.20 2.40 5.93
C GLY A 99 -6.27 2.95 6.86
N TYR A 100 -6.13 4.21 7.32
CA TYR A 100 -7.21 4.91 7.99
C TYR A 100 -8.42 5.00 7.04
N SER A 101 -9.63 4.79 7.55
CA SER A 101 -10.84 4.95 6.74
C SER A 101 -11.92 5.72 7.48
N ALA A 102 -12.62 6.60 6.77
CA ALA A 102 -13.73 7.39 7.32
C ALA A 102 -14.87 7.51 6.29
N LYS A 103 -16.08 7.11 6.69
CA LYS A 103 -17.28 7.27 5.86
C LYS A 103 -18.00 8.58 6.19
N PHE A 104 -18.05 9.46 5.20
CA PHE A 104 -18.78 10.73 5.23
C PHE A 104 -20.18 10.54 4.66
N THR A 105 -21.20 11.05 5.35
CA THR A 105 -22.61 10.91 4.95
C THR A 105 -23.15 12.23 4.42
N PRO A 106 -23.92 12.27 3.32
CA PRO A 106 -24.47 13.52 2.80
C PRO A 106 -25.37 14.20 3.84
N VAL A 107 -25.27 15.53 3.95
CA VAL A 107 -26.18 16.32 4.80
C VAL A 107 -27.53 16.44 4.09
N SER A 108 -28.62 16.09 4.78
CA SER A 108 -29.97 16.24 4.23
C SER A 108 -30.25 17.69 3.83
N GLY A 109 -30.73 17.89 2.60
CA GLY A 109 -30.99 19.22 2.04
C GLY A 109 -29.76 19.96 1.47
N SER A 110 -28.56 19.37 1.53
CA SER A 110 -27.36 19.93 0.90
C SER A 110 -26.93 19.11 -0.32
N THR A 111 -26.49 19.79 -1.37
CA THR A 111 -25.88 19.16 -2.56
C THR A 111 -24.37 19.01 -2.45
N THR A 112 -23.75 19.62 -1.44
CA THR A 112 -22.28 19.71 -1.32
C THR A 112 -21.72 19.29 0.03
N ALA A 113 -22.48 19.39 1.11
CA ALA A 113 -21.97 19.13 2.45
C ALA A 113 -22.08 17.67 2.86
N PHE A 114 -21.06 17.20 3.59
CA PHE A 114 -21.06 15.88 4.21
C PHE A 114 -20.75 15.96 5.71
N THR A 115 -21.38 15.08 6.48
CA THR A 115 -21.13 14.86 7.90
C THR A 115 -20.06 13.80 8.08
N ALA A 116 -18.98 14.15 8.78
CA ALA A 116 -17.92 13.22 9.18
C ALA A 116 -18.41 12.25 10.27
N PRO A 117 -17.89 11.01 10.34
CA PRO A 117 -18.24 10.09 11.41
C PRO A 117 -17.64 10.56 12.74
N ALA A 118 -18.20 10.08 13.86
CA ALA A 118 -17.76 10.47 15.19
C ALA A 118 -16.25 10.23 15.39
N GLY A 119 -15.56 11.20 15.99
CA GLY A 119 -14.11 11.16 16.21
C GLY A 119 -13.26 11.67 15.03
N VAL A 120 -13.85 11.87 13.85
CA VAL A 120 -13.15 12.37 12.67
C VAL A 120 -13.23 13.90 12.61
N LYS A 121 -12.08 14.56 12.82
CA LYS A 121 -11.97 16.03 12.77
C LYS A 121 -11.63 16.51 11.36
N ALA A 122 -12.54 16.26 10.42
CA ALA A 122 -12.40 16.69 9.04
C ALA A 122 -13.72 17.20 8.45
N ASP A 123 -13.61 18.03 7.42
CA ASP A 123 -14.71 18.52 6.59
C ASP A 123 -14.55 18.00 5.17
N LEU A 124 -15.56 17.30 4.65
CA LEU A 124 -15.61 16.91 3.25
C LEU A 124 -16.69 17.73 2.55
N VAL A 125 -16.32 18.38 1.45
CA VAL A 125 -17.21 19.21 0.64
C VAL A 125 -17.10 18.80 -0.83
N LYS A 126 -18.24 18.63 -1.51
CA LYS A 126 -18.29 18.46 -2.97
C LYS A 126 -18.05 19.79 -3.66
N THR A 127 -17.22 19.78 -4.69
CA THR A 127 -16.95 20.93 -5.56
C THR A 127 -17.48 20.66 -6.97
N SER A 128 -17.35 21.62 -7.88
CA SER A 128 -17.72 21.42 -9.29
C SER A 128 -16.82 20.41 -10.01
N THR A 129 -15.59 20.21 -9.54
CA THR A 129 -14.57 19.35 -10.18
C THR A 129 -14.27 18.06 -9.41
N GLY A 130 -14.83 17.90 -8.22
CA GLY A 130 -14.64 16.72 -7.38
C GLY A 130 -14.97 17.00 -5.91
N TYR A 131 -13.99 16.88 -5.04
CA TYR A 131 -14.17 16.99 -3.59
C TYR A 131 -12.97 17.65 -2.90
N THR A 132 -13.22 18.30 -1.77
CA THR A 132 -12.19 18.87 -0.90
C THR A 132 -12.37 18.33 0.51
N LEU A 133 -11.32 17.70 1.05
CA LEU A 133 -11.24 17.24 2.43
C LEU A 133 -10.29 18.15 3.21
N THR A 134 -10.78 18.77 4.27
CA THR A 134 -9.98 19.63 5.16
C THR A 134 -9.83 18.97 6.52
N TRP A 135 -8.60 18.65 6.91
CA TRP A 135 -8.28 18.14 8.24
C TRP A 135 -8.19 19.29 9.23
N ARG A 136 -9.16 19.43 10.12
CA ARG A 136 -9.23 20.57 11.05
C ARG A 136 -8.07 20.63 12.04
N SER A 137 -7.47 19.49 12.37
CA SER A 137 -6.37 19.43 13.36
C SER A 137 -5.02 19.86 12.76
N SER A 138 -4.74 19.46 11.52
CA SER A 138 -3.47 19.80 10.85
C SER A 138 -3.57 21.03 9.94
N ALA A 139 -4.79 21.44 9.59
CA ALA A 139 -5.13 22.35 8.49
C ALA A 139 -4.62 21.87 7.12
N THR A 140 -4.46 20.56 6.95
CA THR A 140 -4.12 19.95 5.66
C THR A 140 -5.37 19.91 4.78
N VAL A 141 -5.23 20.33 3.52
CA VAL A 141 -6.31 20.29 2.54
C VAL A 141 -5.95 19.27 1.45
N VAL A 142 -6.83 18.32 1.22
CA VAL A 142 -6.71 17.32 0.14
C VAL A 142 -7.81 17.58 -0.88
N GLU A 143 -7.42 17.75 -2.13
CA GLU A 143 -8.33 17.93 -3.26
C GLU A 143 -8.37 16.62 -4.06
N PHE A 144 -9.58 16.22 -4.45
CA PHE A 144 -9.84 15.04 -5.27
C PHE A 144 -10.58 15.43 -6.54
N ASN A 145 -10.33 14.70 -7.63
CA ASN A 145 -11.16 14.79 -8.82
C ASN A 145 -12.50 14.05 -8.63
N ALA A 146 -13.36 14.09 -9.65
CA ALA A 146 -14.66 13.42 -9.63
C ALA A 146 -14.58 11.89 -9.44
N ASP A 147 -13.48 11.27 -9.87
CA ASP A 147 -13.20 9.83 -9.68
C ASP A 147 -12.64 9.51 -8.27
N GLY A 148 -12.49 10.52 -7.41
CA GLY A 148 -11.98 10.37 -6.06
C GLY A 148 -10.47 10.17 -5.95
N LYS A 149 -9.72 10.48 -7.02
CA LYS A 149 -8.25 10.47 -7.03
C LYS A 149 -7.72 11.81 -6.55
N THR A 150 -6.75 11.78 -5.63
CA THR A 150 -6.11 12.99 -5.10
C THR A 150 -5.40 13.76 -6.22
N THR A 151 -5.73 15.03 -6.39
CA THR A 151 -5.08 15.95 -7.33
C THR A 151 -4.13 16.92 -6.63
N SER A 152 -4.33 17.15 -5.34
CA SER A 152 -3.48 18.04 -4.56
C SER A 152 -3.54 17.74 -3.06
N VAL A 153 -2.41 17.89 -2.39
CA VAL A 153 -2.29 17.94 -0.93
C VAL A 153 -1.58 19.23 -0.56
N ALA A 154 -2.26 20.11 0.16
CA ALA A 154 -1.70 21.35 0.67
C ALA A 154 -1.48 21.27 2.19
N ASP A 155 -0.32 21.71 2.64
CA ASP A 155 -0.06 21.92 4.06
C ASP A 155 -0.82 23.15 4.60
N ARG A 156 -0.72 23.38 5.91
CA ARG A 156 -1.36 24.53 6.58
C ARG A 156 -0.95 25.90 6.04
N ASN A 157 0.20 25.99 5.38
CA ASN A 157 0.76 27.21 4.83
C ASN A 157 0.40 27.38 3.35
N GLY A 158 -0.39 26.46 2.79
CA GLY A 158 -0.78 26.47 1.38
C GLY A 158 0.27 25.89 0.42
N ASN A 159 1.35 25.30 0.91
CA ASN A 159 2.33 24.65 0.03
C ASN A 159 1.69 23.37 -0.53
N LYS A 160 1.47 23.34 -1.85
CA LYS A 160 0.68 22.32 -2.54
C LYS A 160 1.54 21.34 -3.32
N THR A 161 1.56 20.07 -2.91
CA THR A 161 2.02 18.96 -3.77
C THR A 161 0.89 18.60 -4.73
N THR A 162 1.17 18.54 -6.03
CA THR A 162 0.15 18.25 -7.06
C THR A 162 0.38 16.90 -7.74
N TYR A 163 -0.72 16.28 -8.14
CA TYR A 163 -0.78 14.95 -8.75
C TYR A 163 -1.59 15.04 -10.04
N THR A 164 -0.97 14.66 -11.16
CA THR A 164 -1.59 14.68 -12.48
C THR A 164 -1.77 13.26 -12.98
N TYR A 165 -2.89 13.02 -13.67
CA TYR A 165 -3.23 11.71 -14.21
C TYR A 165 -3.38 11.79 -15.74
N SER A 166 -2.97 10.72 -16.42
CA SER A 166 -3.20 10.50 -17.86
C SER A 166 -3.84 9.13 -18.04
N GLY A 167 -4.96 9.06 -18.77
CA GLY A 167 -5.72 7.81 -18.90
C GLY A 167 -6.16 7.21 -17.56
N GLY A 168 -6.35 8.05 -16.53
CA GLY A 168 -6.66 7.61 -15.17
C GLY A 168 -5.47 7.11 -14.34
N VAL A 169 -4.26 7.06 -14.89
CA VAL A 169 -3.05 6.61 -14.18
C VAL A 169 -2.20 7.80 -13.79
N LEU A 170 -1.57 7.76 -12.61
CA LEU A 170 -0.71 8.84 -12.14
C LEU A 170 0.48 9.02 -13.10
N SER A 171 0.63 10.22 -13.67
CA SER A 171 1.61 10.54 -14.71
C SER A 171 2.63 11.59 -14.30
N LYS A 172 2.32 12.41 -13.27
CA LYS A 172 3.23 13.44 -12.78
C LYS A 172 2.94 13.79 -11.34
N VAL A 173 3.99 14.00 -10.56
CA VAL A 173 3.92 14.55 -9.20
C VAL A 173 4.84 15.76 -9.10
N VAL A 174 4.35 16.85 -8.53
CA VAL A 174 5.14 18.07 -8.32
C VAL A 174 5.13 18.40 -6.83
N GLY A 175 6.30 18.33 -6.20
CA GLY A 175 6.55 18.75 -4.83
C GLY A 175 6.61 20.28 -4.68
N THR A 176 6.95 20.73 -3.48
CA THR A 176 6.84 22.15 -3.10
C THR A 176 8.17 22.87 -2.91
N ARG A 177 9.29 22.14 -2.80
CA ARG A 177 10.61 22.71 -2.48
C ARG A 177 11.62 22.47 -3.60
N GLY A 178 12.43 23.48 -3.92
CA GLY A 178 13.55 23.36 -4.88
C GLY A 178 13.23 23.83 -6.31
N ALA A 179 14.21 23.66 -7.20
CA ALA A 179 14.08 23.95 -8.63
C ALA A 179 12.96 23.11 -9.28
N ALA A 180 12.44 23.57 -10.42
CA ALA A 180 11.29 22.95 -11.07
C ALA A 180 11.55 21.47 -11.40
N GLU A 181 12.75 21.17 -11.86
CA GLU A 181 13.21 19.85 -12.27
C GLU A 181 13.41 18.97 -11.03
N ALA A 182 14.02 19.52 -9.96
CA ALA A 182 14.24 18.82 -8.70
C ALA A 182 12.95 18.47 -7.95
N LYS A 183 11.86 19.21 -8.15
CA LYS A 183 10.57 18.93 -7.48
C LYS A 183 9.55 18.22 -8.37
N THR A 184 9.90 17.91 -9.62
CA THR A 184 8.97 17.28 -10.58
C THR A 184 9.41 15.86 -10.89
N ALA A 185 8.55 14.90 -10.61
CA ALA A 185 8.69 13.53 -11.09
C ALA A 185 7.66 13.25 -12.18
N THR A 186 8.09 12.61 -13.27
CA THR A 186 7.23 12.09 -14.33
C THR A 186 7.14 10.59 -14.22
N ILE A 187 5.96 10.05 -14.53
CA ILE A 187 5.66 8.63 -14.43
C ILE A 187 5.14 8.19 -15.79
N ASN A 188 5.80 7.20 -16.36
CA ASN A 188 5.42 6.59 -17.61
C ASN A 188 5.11 5.11 -17.36
N THR A 189 3.92 4.69 -17.77
CA THR A 189 3.49 3.28 -17.67
C THR A 189 3.46 2.66 -19.07
N SER A 190 3.97 1.44 -19.17
CA SER A 190 3.91 0.58 -20.35
C SER A 190 3.41 -0.80 -19.95
N SER A 191 3.23 -1.71 -20.90
CA SER A 191 2.91 -3.12 -20.59
C SER A 191 4.00 -3.83 -19.79
N THR A 192 5.26 -3.38 -19.88
CA THR A 192 6.43 -4.06 -19.28
C THR A 192 6.99 -3.35 -18.07
N ALA A 193 6.70 -2.07 -17.85
CA ALA A 193 7.24 -1.34 -16.70
C ALA A 193 6.43 -0.09 -16.32
N ILE A 194 6.63 0.34 -15.08
CA ILE A 194 6.39 1.72 -14.64
C ILE A 194 7.76 2.37 -14.45
N THR A 195 8.01 3.47 -15.15
CA THR A 195 9.24 4.25 -15.02
C THR A 195 8.93 5.56 -14.33
N VAL A 196 9.58 5.82 -13.18
CA VAL A 196 9.50 7.10 -12.47
C VAL A 196 10.82 7.81 -12.67
N ALA A 197 10.76 9.00 -13.27
CA ALA A 197 11.93 9.78 -13.63
C ALA A 197 11.84 11.17 -13.00
N GLN A 198 12.98 11.65 -12.53
CA GLN A 198 13.17 13.03 -12.12
C GLN A 198 14.50 13.48 -12.68
N SER A 199 14.47 14.58 -13.42
CA SER A 199 15.66 15.17 -14.01
C SER A 199 16.05 16.40 -13.21
N THR A 200 17.33 16.65 -13.05
CA THR A 200 17.91 17.97 -12.89
C THR A 200 18.96 18.12 -13.98
N SER A 201 19.36 19.34 -14.31
CA SER A 201 20.40 19.57 -15.33
C SER A 201 21.74 18.88 -15.02
N ALA A 202 21.98 18.44 -13.78
CA ALA A 202 23.19 17.75 -13.34
C ALA A 202 22.99 16.26 -12.98
N ASP A 203 21.80 15.87 -12.52
CA ASP A 203 21.50 14.50 -12.06
C ASP A 203 20.15 14.00 -12.59
N TYR A 204 20.16 12.87 -13.28
CA TYR A 204 18.96 12.19 -13.78
C TYR A 204 18.70 10.92 -12.96
N ARG A 205 17.65 10.93 -12.14
CA ARG A 205 17.27 9.80 -11.28
C ARG A 205 16.09 9.07 -11.90
N VAL A 206 16.28 7.80 -12.20
CA VAL A 206 15.23 6.95 -12.76
C VAL A 206 15.14 5.66 -11.97
N VAL A 207 13.94 5.31 -11.58
CA VAL A 207 13.63 4.00 -11.01
C VAL A 207 12.58 3.31 -11.87
N LYS A 208 12.61 1.96 -11.88
CA LYS A 208 11.70 1.16 -12.70
C LYS A 208 11.08 0.05 -11.88
N PHE A 209 9.77 -0.11 -12.01
CA PHE A 209 9.04 -1.28 -11.58
C PHE A 209 8.74 -2.13 -12.81
N VAL A 210 9.47 -3.22 -12.97
CA VAL A 210 9.40 -4.13 -14.12
C VAL A 210 8.30 -5.16 -13.89
N LYS A 211 7.61 -5.52 -14.97
CA LYS A 211 6.50 -6.46 -14.95
C LYS A 211 6.78 -7.64 -15.88
N ASP A 212 6.26 -8.80 -15.49
CA ASP A 212 6.33 -10.01 -16.30
C ASP A 212 5.27 -9.99 -17.42
N ALA A 213 5.24 -11.07 -18.23
CA ALA A 213 4.27 -11.23 -19.31
C ALA A 213 2.81 -11.37 -18.84
N TYR A 214 2.59 -11.66 -17.54
CA TYR A 214 1.29 -11.78 -16.92
C TYR A 214 0.88 -10.51 -16.15
N ASN A 215 1.65 -9.43 -16.30
CA ASN A 215 1.46 -8.15 -15.60
C ASN A 215 1.64 -8.26 -14.08
N ASN A 216 2.40 -9.23 -13.56
CA ASN A 216 2.83 -9.25 -12.17
C ASN A 216 4.10 -8.42 -11.97
N LEU A 217 4.38 -8.00 -10.73
CA LEU A 217 5.65 -7.36 -10.39
C LEU A 217 6.80 -8.38 -10.52
N ASP A 218 7.78 -8.08 -11.38
CA ASP A 218 8.94 -8.93 -11.66
C ASP A 218 10.20 -8.39 -10.98
N ALA A 219 10.42 -7.07 -11.03
CA ALA A 219 11.58 -6.48 -10.41
C ALA A 219 11.40 -5.00 -10.09
N TYR A 220 12.25 -4.52 -9.19
CA TYR A 220 12.50 -3.11 -8.95
C TYR A 220 13.95 -2.80 -9.29
N VAL A 221 14.17 -1.78 -10.11
CA VAL A 221 15.49 -1.26 -10.45
C VAL A 221 15.61 0.15 -9.89
N ASP A 222 16.57 0.35 -9.00
CA ASP A 222 16.82 1.65 -8.37
C ASP A 222 17.60 2.61 -9.29
N ALA A 223 17.85 3.82 -8.79
CA ALA A 223 18.55 4.87 -9.55
C ALA A 223 20.04 4.57 -9.80
N THR A 224 20.63 3.63 -9.05
CA THR A 224 22.01 3.15 -9.27
C THR A 224 22.07 1.98 -10.25
N GLY A 225 20.92 1.43 -10.64
CA GLY A 225 20.79 0.25 -11.49
C GLY A 225 20.75 -1.07 -10.72
N ALA A 226 20.76 -1.05 -9.38
CA ALA A 226 20.65 -2.27 -8.60
C ALA A 226 19.24 -2.85 -8.73
N ARG A 227 19.16 -4.17 -8.91
CA ARG A 227 17.92 -4.88 -9.24
C ARG A 227 17.50 -5.79 -8.09
N THR A 228 16.31 -5.56 -7.56
CA THR A 228 15.62 -6.48 -6.64
C THR A 228 14.57 -7.25 -7.42
N GLU A 229 14.61 -8.58 -7.33
CA GLU A 229 13.72 -9.48 -8.10
C GLU A 229 12.61 -10.03 -7.22
N PHE A 230 11.44 -10.24 -7.82
CA PHE A 230 10.23 -10.75 -7.18
C PHE A 230 9.72 -11.96 -7.95
N ASP A 231 9.72 -13.13 -7.31
CA ASP A 231 8.97 -14.28 -7.82
C ASP A 231 7.51 -14.13 -7.37
N THR A 232 6.58 -14.28 -8.32
CA THR A 232 5.15 -14.12 -8.06
C THR A 232 4.32 -15.34 -8.45
N TRP A 233 3.24 -15.57 -7.71
CA TRP A 233 2.22 -16.57 -8.00
C TRP A 233 0.84 -15.92 -7.85
N GLU A 234 0.07 -15.82 -8.94
CA GLU A 234 -1.26 -15.16 -8.97
C GLU A 234 -1.22 -13.71 -8.45
N GLY A 235 -0.17 -12.96 -8.79
CA GLY A 235 0.06 -11.59 -8.33
C GLY A 235 0.57 -11.45 -6.90
N LYS A 236 0.74 -12.55 -6.14
CA LYS A 236 1.33 -12.54 -4.80
C LYS A 236 2.82 -12.76 -4.88
N VAL A 237 3.61 -11.95 -4.17
CA VAL A 237 5.07 -12.15 -4.05
C VAL A 237 5.34 -13.34 -3.13
N THR A 238 6.01 -14.36 -3.65
CA THR A 238 6.40 -15.58 -2.93
C THR A 238 7.88 -15.60 -2.59
N LYS A 239 8.72 -14.87 -3.34
CA LYS A 239 10.13 -14.71 -3.04
C LYS A 239 10.65 -13.34 -3.46
N ILE A 240 11.58 -12.80 -2.69
CA ILE A 240 12.28 -11.55 -2.98
C ILE A 240 13.78 -11.84 -2.96
N THR A 241 14.48 -11.47 -4.02
CA THR A 241 15.94 -11.59 -4.13
C THR A 241 16.54 -10.19 -4.24
N THR A 242 17.33 -9.80 -3.24
CA THR A 242 18.00 -8.49 -3.22
C THR A 242 19.22 -8.47 -4.15
N PRO A 243 19.73 -7.29 -4.54
CA PRO A 243 20.94 -7.19 -5.37
C PRO A 243 22.17 -7.85 -4.75
N THR A 244 22.20 -7.94 -3.41
CA THR A 244 23.28 -8.59 -2.65
C THR A 244 23.17 -10.13 -2.59
N GLY A 245 22.10 -10.69 -3.16
CA GLY A 245 21.82 -12.13 -3.16
C GLY A 245 21.05 -12.63 -1.93
N ALA A 246 20.70 -11.76 -0.97
CA ALA A 246 19.82 -12.15 0.14
C ALA A 246 18.42 -12.48 -0.38
N VAL A 247 17.82 -13.56 0.15
CA VAL A 247 16.54 -14.11 -0.27
C VAL A 247 15.54 -14.09 0.88
N THR A 248 14.33 -13.62 0.62
CA THR A 248 13.18 -13.72 1.52
C THR A 248 12.07 -14.52 0.84
N GLU A 249 11.68 -15.66 1.40
CA GLU A 249 10.60 -16.51 0.92
C GLU A 249 9.36 -16.34 1.78
N ILE A 250 8.18 -16.31 1.16
CA ILE A 250 6.89 -16.08 1.78
C ILE A 250 5.93 -17.18 1.34
N ALA A 251 5.41 -17.94 2.31
CA ALA A 251 4.41 -18.97 2.07
C ALA A 251 3.03 -18.51 2.51
N TYR A 252 2.00 -18.86 1.73
CA TYR A 252 0.61 -18.51 1.97
C TYR A 252 -0.25 -19.76 2.18
N ASP A 253 -1.37 -19.61 2.90
CA ASP A 253 -2.44 -20.61 2.91
C ASP A 253 -3.38 -20.44 1.69
N ALA A 254 -4.35 -21.35 1.57
CA ALA A 254 -5.35 -21.32 0.48
C ALA A 254 -6.28 -20.08 0.51
N THR A 255 -6.17 -19.22 1.53
CA THR A 255 -6.93 -17.98 1.68
C THR A 255 -6.05 -16.73 1.62
N ASP A 256 -4.85 -16.84 1.01
CA ASP A 256 -3.89 -15.77 0.78
C ASP A 256 -3.25 -15.17 2.05
N ARG A 257 -3.30 -15.90 3.18
CA ARG A 257 -2.69 -15.45 4.45
C ARG A 257 -1.28 -16.00 4.59
N VAL A 258 -0.34 -15.17 5.03
CA VAL A 258 1.04 -15.59 5.29
C VAL A 258 1.08 -16.62 6.42
N THR A 259 1.69 -17.78 6.13
CA THR A 259 1.89 -18.86 7.11
C THR A 259 3.34 -18.97 7.57
N LYS A 260 4.30 -18.58 6.72
CA LYS A 260 5.73 -18.65 7.00
C LYS A 260 6.50 -17.59 6.21
N ILE A 261 7.53 -17.04 6.84
CA ILE A 261 8.58 -16.26 6.16
C ILE A 261 9.94 -16.87 6.51
N THR A 262 10.72 -17.19 5.48
CA THR A 262 12.09 -17.69 5.62
C THR A 262 13.05 -16.66 5.04
N ARG A 263 14.14 -16.35 5.75
CA ARG A 263 15.20 -15.48 5.23
C ARG A 263 16.50 -16.24 5.13
N HIS A 264 17.16 -16.07 4.00
CA HIS A 264 18.48 -16.59 3.72
C HIS A 264 19.39 -15.44 3.35
N ASN A 265 20.52 -15.31 4.03
CA ASN A 265 21.57 -14.41 3.60
C ASN A 265 22.68 -15.26 2.99
N THR A 266 22.96 -15.05 1.71
CA THR A 266 23.95 -15.85 0.95
C THR A 266 25.36 -15.30 1.08
N THR A 267 25.57 -14.20 1.82
CA THR A 267 26.89 -13.63 2.05
C THR A 267 27.73 -14.52 2.98
N THR A 268 28.93 -14.89 2.51
CA THR A 268 29.92 -15.65 3.26
C THR A 268 30.21 -14.99 4.61
N GLY A 269 29.89 -15.68 5.73
CA GLY A 269 30.07 -15.19 7.10
C GLY A 269 28.79 -14.77 7.84
N SER A 270 27.61 -14.86 7.22
CA SER A 270 26.33 -14.60 7.89
C SER A 270 25.87 -15.79 8.75
N LEU A 271 25.31 -15.52 9.94
CA LEU A 271 24.79 -16.52 10.89
C LEU A 271 23.50 -17.18 10.38
N GLY A 272 23.59 -17.98 9.31
CA GLY A 272 22.59 -18.98 8.93
C GLY A 272 21.17 -18.49 8.64
N THR A 273 20.34 -19.46 8.25
CA THR A 273 18.91 -19.27 7.97
C THR A 273 18.19 -18.87 9.25
N SER A 274 17.44 -17.76 9.24
CA SER A 274 16.56 -17.38 10.34
C SER A 274 15.10 -17.66 9.94
N PRO A 275 14.55 -18.85 10.23
CA PRO A 275 13.12 -19.08 10.07
C PRO A 275 12.36 -18.30 11.14
N SER A 276 11.39 -17.48 10.75
CA SER A 276 10.41 -16.99 11.72
C SER A 276 9.44 -18.13 12.07
N PRO A 277 8.96 -18.26 13.33
CA PRO A 277 8.11 -19.37 13.72
C PRO A 277 6.80 -19.35 12.91
N ALA A 278 6.37 -20.54 12.48
CA ALA A 278 5.16 -20.73 11.70
C ALA A 278 3.94 -20.20 12.48
N TRP A 279 3.09 -19.42 11.80
CA TRP A 279 1.85 -18.87 12.38
C TRP A 279 0.84 -20.01 12.60
N ARG A 280 0.88 -20.62 13.79
CA ARG A 280 -0.11 -21.64 14.17
C ARG A 280 -1.39 -20.93 14.63
N THR A 281 -2.47 -21.07 13.87
CA THR A 281 -3.80 -20.72 14.38
C THR A 281 -4.09 -21.52 15.65
N PRO A 282 -4.78 -20.94 16.65
CA PRO A 282 -5.20 -21.67 17.84
C PRO A 282 -6.06 -22.87 17.41
N ARG A 283 -5.68 -24.07 17.85
CA ARG A 283 -6.56 -25.24 17.73
C ARG A 283 -7.90 -24.89 18.39
N PRO A 284 -9.06 -25.14 17.75
CA PRO A 284 -10.33 -24.95 18.42
C PRO A 284 -10.39 -25.84 19.68
N PRO A 285 -10.98 -25.37 20.79
CA PRO A 285 -11.08 -26.15 22.01
C PRO A 285 -11.83 -27.44 21.72
N ARG A 286 -11.26 -28.57 22.15
CA ARG A 286 -11.90 -29.89 22.05
C ARG A 286 -13.20 -29.86 22.85
N PRO A 287 -14.35 -30.30 22.30
CA PRO A 287 -15.58 -30.40 23.06
C PRO A 287 -15.43 -31.45 24.16
N TRP A 288 -15.84 -31.05 25.37
CA TRP A 288 -15.82 -31.87 26.57
C TRP A 288 -16.81 -33.02 26.41
N TRP A 289 -16.32 -34.26 26.30
CA TRP A 289 -17.15 -35.45 26.46
C TRP A 289 -16.94 -36.05 27.84
N ARG A 290 -18.06 -36.16 28.56
CA ARG A 290 -18.24 -36.70 29.91
C ARG A 290 -17.56 -38.06 30.08
N ILE A 291 -16.75 -38.19 31.13
CA ILE A 291 -16.31 -39.47 31.70
C ILE A 291 -17.56 -40.22 32.19
N ARG A 292 -17.91 -41.35 31.55
CA ARG A 292 -18.76 -42.38 32.18
C ARG A 292 -17.85 -43.34 32.94
N ILE A 293 -17.92 -43.31 34.26
CA ILE A 293 -17.38 -44.37 35.13
C ILE A 293 -18.29 -45.60 34.93
N ARG A 294 -17.73 -46.71 34.43
CA ARG A 294 -18.36 -48.03 34.55
C ARG A 294 -17.74 -48.72 35.76
N THR A 295 -18.50 -48.80 36.84
CA THR A 295 -18.24 -49.67 37.99
C THR A 295 -18.33 -51.13 37.52
N ARG A 296 -17.27 -51.91 37.70
CA ARG A 296 -17.28 -53.36 37.47
C ARG A 296 -17.43 -54.05 38.83
N LEU A 297 -18.61 -54.61 39.10
CA LEU A 297 -18.86 -55.48 40.25
C LEU A 297 -18.73 -56.95 39.80
N LEU A 298 -17.72 -57.60 40.37
CA LEU A 298 -17.53 -59.01 40.74
C LEU A 298 -18.25 -60.14 39.97
N ARG A 299 -17.45 -61.14 39.59
CA ARG A 299 -17.56 -62.48 40.17
C ARG A 299 -16.18 -62.92 40.64
#